data_AF-A0ABD0RCQ2-F1
#
_entry.id   AF-A0ABD0RCQ2-F1
#
_cell.length_a   1.000
_cell.length_b   1.000
_cell.length_c   1.000
_cell.angle_alpha   90.00
_cell.angle_beta   90.00
_cell.angle_gamma   90.00
#
_symmetry.space_group_name_H-M   'P 1'
#
loop_
_entity.id
_entity.type
_entity.pdbx_description
1 polymer ?
#
loop_
_entity_poly.entity_id
_entity_poly.type
_entity_poly.pdbx_seq_one_letter_code
_entity_poly.pdbx_strand_id
1 'polypeptide(L)' 'EFISFITSEASERCHQEKRKTINGEDILFAMSTLGFDMYVEPLKVYLQKFRE' A
#
# COMPACT_ATOMS: atom_id res chain seq x y z
N GLU A 1 -13.08 7.71 -5.20
CA GLU A 1 -13.00 6.35 -5.78
C GLU A 1 -11.60 5.76 -5.73
N PHE A 2 -10.59 6.35 -6.37
CA PHE A 2 -9.21 5.79 -6.37
C PHE A 2 -8.66 5.49 -4.96
N ILE A 3 -8.70 6.48 -4.04
CA ILE A 3 -8.20 6.30 -2.67
C ILE A 3 -8.94 5.15 -1.98
N SER A 4 -10.28 5.14 -2.05
CA SER A 4 -11.13 4.11 -1.46
C SER A 4 -10.85 2.72 -2.03
N PHE A 5 -10.54 2.62 -3.31
CA PHE A 5 -10.21 1.36 -3.98
C PHE A 5 -8.88 0.77 -3.45
N ILE A 6 -7.80 1.57 -3.47
CA ILE A 6 -6.49 1.16 -2.96
C ILE A 6 -6.56 0.82 -1.46
N THR A 7 -7.24 1.66 -0.67
CA THR A 7 -7.32 1.41 0.78
C THR A 7 -8.19 0.21 1.13
N SER A 8 -9.14 -0.19 0.28
CA SER A 8 -9.93 -1.41 0.50
C SER A 8 -9.04 -2.65 0.36
N GLU A 9 -8.24 -2.74 -0.71
CA GLU A 9 -7.28 -3.83 -0.92
C GLU A 9 -6.22 -3.89 0.19
N ALA A 10 -5.65 -2.74 0.56
CA ALA A 10 -4.68 -2.64 1.65
C ALA A 10 -5.29 -3.04 3.01
N SER A 11 -6.55 -2.67 3.25
CA SER A 11 -7.29 -3.05 4.46
C SER A 11 -7.54 -4.54 4.53
N GLU A 12 -7.86 -5.19 3.42
CA GLU A 12 -8.08 -6.63 3.36
C GLU A 12 -6.80 -7.39 3.76
N ARG A 13 -5.66 -7.04 3.16
CA ARG A 13 -4.37 -7.63 3.55
C ARG A 13 -4.04 -7.39 5.03
N CYS A 14 -4.21 -6.15 5.51
CA CYS A 14 -3.96 -5.81 6.91
C CYS A 14 -4.82 -6.67 7.86
N HIS A 15 -6.11 -6.87 7.52
CA HIS A 15 -7.02 -7.70 8.29
C HIS A 15 -6.62 -9.18 8.28
N GLN A 16 -6.21 -9.72 7.12
CA GLN A 16 -5.71 -11.09 6.99
C GLN A 16 -4.46 -11.33 7.86
N GLU A 17 -3.58 -10.33 7.97
CA GLU A 17 -2.40 -10.38 8.85
C GLU A 17 -2.73 -10.09 10.34
N LYS A 18 -4.02 -10.01 10.72
CA LYS A 18 -4.50 -9.70 12.08
C LYS A 18 -4.00 -8.37 12.62
N ARG A 19 -3.66 -7.42 11.73
CA ARG A 19 -3.26 -6.07 12.08
C ARG A 19 -4.47 -5.14 12.03
N LYS A 20 -4.46 -4.11 12.88
CA LYS A 20 -5.52 -3.09 12.96
C LYS A 20 -5.13 -1.75 12.32
N THR A 21 -3.86 -1.60 11.95
CA THR A 21 -3.31 -0.38 11.38
C THR A 21 -2.69 -0.70 10.03
N ILE A 22 -3.19 -0.04 8.99
CA ILE A 22 -2.65 -0.10 7.63
C ILE A 22 -1.32 0.66 7.63
N ASN A 23 -0.27 0.03 7.12
CA ASN A 23 1.06 0.62 7.00
C ASN A 23 1.38 1.00 5.54
N GLY A 24 2.53 1.65 5.32
CA GLY A 24 2.97 2.03 3.97
C GLY A 24 3.25 0.84 3.05
N GLU A 25 3.58 -0.33 3.60
CA GLU A 25 3.82 -1.54 2.80
C GLU A 25 2.52 -2.19 2.31
N ASP A 26 1.45 -2.09 3.08
CA ASP A 26 0.11 -2.52 2.68
C ASP A 26 -0.37 -1.74 1.46
N ILE A 27 -0.07 -0.44 1.42
CA ILE A 27 -0.38 0.43 0.28
C ILE A 27 0.47 0.05 -0.94
N LEU A 28 1.78 -0.18 -0.76
CA LEU A 28 2.65 -0.61 -1.86
C LEU A 28 2.22 -1.97 -2.42
N PHE A 29 1.78 -2.88 -1.56
CA PHE A 29 1.22 -4.16 -1.99
C PHE A 29 -0.08 -3.99 -2.77
N ALA A 30 -1.03 -3.21 -2.24
CA ALA A 30 -2.29 -2.95 -2.94
C ALA A 30 -2.04 -2.35 -4.33
N MET A 31 -1.08 -1.43 -4.45
CA MET A 31 -0.68 -0.87 -5.75
C MET A 31 -0.17 -1.94 -6.72
N SER A 32 0.69 -2.87 -6.27
CA SER A 32 1.20 -3.94 -7.14
C SER A 32 0.10 -4.95 -7.50
N THR A 33 -0.69 -5.41 -6.52
CA THR A 33 -1.78 -6.37 -6.75
C THR A 33 -2.83 -5.86 -7.74
N LEU A 34 -3.10 -4.54 -7.72
CA LEU A 34 -4.07 -3.90 -8.60
C LEU A 34 -3.49 -3.47 -9.97
N GLY A 35 -2.22 -3.79 -10.24
CA GLY A 35 -1.56 -3.53 -11.54
C GLY A 35 -0.99 -2.12 -11.71
N PHE A 36 -0.79 -1.38 -10.61
CA PHE A 36 -0.15 -0.06 -10.60
C PHE A 36 1.37 -0.15 -10.38
N ASP A 37 2.06 -1.13 -10.99
CA ASP A 37 3.48 -1.41 -10.73
C ASP A 37 4.40 -0.21 -11.01
N MET A 38 4.06 0.64 -11.99
CA MET A 38 4.82 1.87 -12.28
C MET A 38 4.83 2.88 -11.13
N TYR A 39 3.87 2.80 -10.20
CA TYR A 39 3.81 3.67 -9.02
C TYR A 39 4.56 3.06 -7.82
N VAL A 40 4.79 1.75 -7.79
CA VAL A 40 5.40 1.06 -6.65
C VAL A 40 6.83 1.54 -6.41
N GLU A 41 7.64 1.63 -7.47
CA GLU A 41 9.05 2.01 -7.35
C GLU A 41 9.25 3.45 -6.86
N PRO A 42 8.59 4.48 -7.45
CA PRO A 42 8.64 5.84 -6.92
C PRO A 42 8.13 5.95 -5.47
N LEU A 43 7.02 5.27 -5.14
CA LEU A 43 6.45 5.30 -3.79
C LEU A 43 7.36 4.61 -2.77
N LYS A 44 8.07 3.56 -3.16
CA LYS A 44 9.04 2.88 -2.29
C LYS A 44 10.22 3.79 -1.96
N VAL A 45 10.76 4.50 -2.96
CA VAL A 45 11.83 5.50 -2.75
C VAL A 45 11.34 6.62 -1.83
N TYR A 46 10.12 7.12 -2.05
CA TYR A 46 9.53 8.13 -1.18
C TYR A 46 9.36 7.64 0.27
N LEU A 47 8.83 6.44 0.46
CA LEU A 47 8.64 5.83 1.77
C LEU A 47 9.96 5.64 2.52
N GLN A 48 11.03 5.26 1.80
CA GLN A 48 12.36 5.16 2.38
C GLN A 48 12.87 6.51 2.87
N LYS A 49 12.78 7.56 2.04
CA LYS A 49 13.18 8.93 2.41
C LYS A 49 12.38 9.50 3.57
N PHE A 50 11.10 9.12 3.70
CA PHE A 50 10.25 9.56 4.81
C PHE A 50 10.64 8.93 6.16
N ARG A 51 11.33 7.77 6.13
CA ARG A 51 11.79 7.07 7.33
C ARG A 51 13.18 7.53 7.80
N GLU A 52 13.91 8.29 6.97
CA GLU A 52 15.15 9.00 7.35
C GLU A 52 14.83 10.21 8.22
#